data_AF-A0ABD6EZC8-F1
#
_entry.id   AF-A0ABD6EZC8-F1
#
_cell.length_a   1.000
_cell.length_b   1.000
_cell.length_c   1.000
_cell.angle_alpha   90.00
_cell.angle_beta   90.00
_cell.angle_gamma   90.00
#
_symmetry.space_group_name_H-M   'P 1'
#
loop_
_entity.id
_entity.type
_entity.pdbx_description
1 polymer ?
#
loop_
_entity_poly.entity_id
_entity_poly.type
_entity_poly.pdbx_seq_one_letter_code
_entity_poly.pdbx_strand_id
1 'polypeptide(L)'
;GLWCLPEAEDEGEIRRSAERLYGCEIRDVQRLAVLRHSFTHFHLLITPVLVQVRKARPRAAQPGVMWLPMDEALGAALPTPVKRILRALGGSTGRQQAALFQETVQDL
;
A
#
# COMPACT_ATOMS: atom_id res chain seq x y z
N GLY A 1 2.63 -10.60 -13.01
CA GLY A 1 2.31 -10.76 -11.58
C GLY A 1 1.17 -9.84 -11.20
N LEU A 2 0.53 -10.07 -10.06
CA LEU A 2 -0.41 -9.12 -9.47
C LEU A 2 0.37 -8.02 -8.73
N TRP A 3 -0.25 -6.84 -8.59
CA TRP A 3 0.27 -5.74 -7.79
C TRP A 3 -0.33 -5.79 -6.37
N CYS A 4 0.48 -5.55 -5.35
CA CYS A 4 0.10 -5.55 -3.93
C CYS A 4 0.50 -4.23 -3.25
N LEU A 5 0.00 -4.01 -2.03
CA LEU A 5 0.46 -2.90 -1.18
C LEU A 5 1.73 -3.32 -0.41
N PRO A 6 2.61 -2.40 0.00
CA PRO A 6 3.72 -2.73 0.87
C PRO A 6 3.23 -3.26 2.22
N GLU A 7 3.95 -4.25 2.74
CA GLU A 7 3.78 -4.76 4.09
C GLU A 7 4.90 -4.26 4.99
N ALA A 8 4.60 -4.13 6.29
CA ALA A 8 5.54 -3.76 7.32
C ALA A 8 5.10 -4.38 8.64
N GLU A 9 6.07 -4.81 9.44
CA GLU A 9 5.86 -5.46 10.73
C GLU A 9 5.33 -4.48 11.78
N ASP A 10 5.86 -3.26 11.81
CA ASP A 10 5.50 -2.24 12.78
C ASP A 10 5.56 -0.80 12.24
N GLU A 11 5.13 0.16 13.07
CA GLU A 11 5.18 1.58 12.73
C GLU A 11 6.60 2.10 12.53
N GLY A 12 7.58 1.53 13.22
CA GLY A 12 8.99 1.87 13.04
C GLY A 12 9.47 1.51 11.63
N GLU A 13 9.11 0.33 11.13
CA GLU A 13 9.41 -0.10 9.76
C GLU A 13 8.67 0.75 8.73
N ILE A 14 7.41 1.12 8.99
CA ILE A 14 6.66 2.06 8.14
C ILE A 14 7.43 3.39 8.01
N ARG A 15 7.89 3.97 9.12
CA ARG A 15 8.66 5.22 9.11
C ARG A 15 10.00 5.08 8.39
N ARG A 16 10.76 4.02 8.67
CA ARG A 16 12.05 3.75 8.00
C ARG A 16 11.88 3.53 6.50
N SER A 17 10.90 2.75 6.08
CA SER A 17 10.62 2.47 4.66
C SER A 17 10.09 3.69 3.93
N ALA A 18 9.27 4.53 4.57
CA ALA A 18 8.80 5.77 3.97
C ALA A 18 9.94 6.70 3.57
N GLU A 19 10.93 6.89 4.43
CA GLU A 19 12.10 7.67 4.09
C GLU A 19 12.99 6.92 3.09
N ARG A 20 13.38 5.68 3.44
CA ARG A 20 14.40 4.90 2.73
C ARG A 20 13.95 4.38 1.38
N LEU A 21 12.67 4.14 1.13
CA LEU A 21 12.17 3.56 -0.13
C LEU A 21 11.29 4.54 -0.91
N TYR A 22 10.55 5.41 -0.22
CA TYR A 22 9.59 6.30 -0.86
C TYR A 22 10.00 7.76 -0.90
N GLY A 23 11.01 8.19 -0.13
CA GLY A 23 11.38 9.60 -0.03
C GLY A 23 10.28 10.45 0.61
N CYS A 24 9.45 9.83 1.45
CA CYS A 24 8.31 10.44 2.12
C CYS A 24 8.63 10.74 3.58
N GLU A 25 8.23 11.92 4.03
CA GLU A 25 8.18 12.28 5.43
C GLU A 25 6.76 12.07 5.96
N ILE A 26 6.61 11.18 6.94
CA ILE A 26 5.31 10.83 7.52
C ILE A 26 4.82 11.93 8.46
N ARG A 27 3.59 12.40 8.23
CA ARG A 27 2.82 13.23 9.17
C ARG A 27 2.15 12.37 10.24
N ASP A 28 1.43 11.35 9.80
CA ASP A 28 0.57 10.54 10.66
C ASP A 28 0.45 9.11 10.12
N VAL A 29 0.19 8.17 11.03
CA VAL A 29 0.01 6.75 10.74
C VAL A 29 -1.28 6.29 11.41
N GLN A 30 -2.25 5.86 10.61
CA GLN A 30 -3.55 5.41 11.09
C GLN A 30 -3.76 3.94 10.75
N ARG A 31 -3.93 3.10 11.78
CA ARG A 31 -4.43 1.74 11.60
C ARG A 31 -5.92 1.78 11.27
N LEU A 32 -6.31 1.06 10.23
CA LEU A 32 -7.71 0.91 9.82
C LEU A 32 -8.30 -0.37 10.41
N ALA A 33 -9.62 -0.55 10.24
CA ALA A 33 -10.30 -1.75 10.66
C ALA A 33 -9.69 -2.99 9.98
N VAL A 34 -9.52 -4.07 10.76
CA VAL A 34 -8.98 -5.34 10.26
C VAL A 34 -9.88 -5.88 9.15
N LEU A 35 -9.26 -6.20 8.02
CA LEU A 35 -9.92 -6.82 6.88
C LEU A 35 -9.68 -8.32 6.91
N ARG A 36 -10.76 -9.10 7.04
CA ARG A 36 -10.72 -10.55 6.84
C ARG A 36 -10.98 -10.89 5.37
N HIS A 37 -10.12 -11.73 4.80
CA HIS A 37 -10.31 -12.34 3.49
C HIS A 37 -10.17 -13.86 3.60
N SER A 38 -11.17 -14.59 3.11
CA SER A 38 -11.23 -16.04 3.22
C SER A 38 -10.81 -16.69 1.91
N PHE A 39 -9.84 -17.59 2.02
CA PHE A 39 -9.50 -18.59 1.01
C PHE A 39 -10.14 -19.92 1.42
N THR A 40 -10.09 -20.92 0.54
CA THR A 40 -10.67 -22.25 0.78
C THR A 40 -10.12 -22.91 2.06
N HIS A 41 -8.82 -22.75 2.34
CA HIS A 41 -8.15 -23.46 3.43
C HIS A 41 -7.71 -22.57 4.60
N PHE A 42 -7.76 -21.24 4.45
CA PHE A 42 -7.29 -20.32 5.49
C PHE A 42 -7.98 -18.96 5.41
N HIS A 43 -7.74 -18.13 6.42
CA HIS A 43 -8.18 -16.75 6.44
C HIS A 43 -6.97 -15.84 6.60
N LEU A 44 -6.91 -14.81 5.75
CA LEU A 44 -5.96 -13.73 5.89
C LEU A 44 -6.62 -12.61 6.71
N LEU A 45 -5.97 -12.22 7.80
CA LEU A 45 -6.31 -11.03 8.56
C LEU A 45 -5.30 -9.95 8.17
N ILE A 46 -5.78 -8.90 7.55
CA ILE A 46 -4.96 -7.76 7.12
C ILE A 46 -5.29 -6.61 8.04
N THR A 47 -4.28 -5.94 8.58
CA THR A 47 -4.45 -4.66 9.29
C THR A 47 -3.98 -3.55 8.35
N PRO A 48 -4.87 -2.91 7.58
CA PRO A 48 -4.43 -1.88 6.65
C PRO A 48 -3.96 -0.66 7.42
N VAL A 49 -2.90 -0.02 6.91
CA VAL A 49 -2.34 1.19 7.50
C VAL A 49 -2.42 2.31 6.49
N LEU A 50 -3.08 3.41 6.86
CA LEU A 50 -3.09 4.65 6.09
C LEU A 50 -1.96 5.56 6.58
N VAL A 51 -1.05 5.90 5.68
CA VAL A 51 0.06 6.83 5.97
C VAL A 51 -0.24 8.17 5.33
N GLN A 52 -0.28 9.21 6.16
CA GLN A 52 -0.40 10.58 5.70
C GLN A 52 0.99 11.17 5.55
N VAL A 53 1.33 11.64 4.35
CA VAL A 53 2.66 12.17 4.04
C VAL A 53 2.64 13.69 4.17
N ARG A 54 3.56 14.24 4.98
CA ARG A 54 3.79 15.68 5.12
C ARG A 54 4.49 16.25 3.88
N LYS A 55 5.52 15.54 3.43
CA LYS A 55 6.37 15.96 2.30
C LYS A 55 6.83 14.74 1.53
N ALA A 56 6.71 14.79 0.21
CA ALA A 56 7.32 13.82 -0.69
C ALA A 56 8.48 14.51 -1.43
N ARG A 57 9.65 13.88 -1.45
CA ARG A 57 10.78 14.31 -2.26
C ARG A 57 10.78 13.50 -3.55
N PRO A 58 10.92 14.14 -4.73
CA PRO A 58 11.14 13.41 -5.97
C PRO A 58 12.34 12.50 -5.80
N ARG A 59 12.16 11.22 -6.07
CA ARG A 59 13.21 10.22 -5.99
C ARG A 59 13.08 9.30 -7.19
N ALA A 60 14.22 8.76 -7.63
CA ALA A 60 14.22 7.74 -8.66
C ALA A 60 13.31 6.58 -8.22
N ALA A 61 12.42 6.15 -9.11
CA ALA A 61 11.55 5.02 -8.87
C ALA A 61 12.41 3.80 -8.51
N GLN A 62 12.10 3.15 -7.39
CA GLN A 62 12.72 1.87 -7.07
C GLN A 62 12.16 0.82 -8.04
N PRO A 63 13.00 -0.10 -8.56
CA PRO A 63 12.50 -1.23 -9.33
C PRO A 63 11.42 -1.97 -8.54
N GLY A 64 10.27 -2.22 -9.18
CA GLY A 64 9.14 -2.92 -8.56
C GLY A 64 8.20 -2.04 -7.73
N VAL A 65 8.44 -0.73 -7.61
CA VAL A 65 7.54 0.21 -6.91
C VAL A 65 6.91 1.18 -7.90
N MET A 66 5.58 1.32 -7.84
CA MET A 66 4.83 2.25 -8.68
C MET A 66 3.87 3.09 -7.83
N TRP A 67 3.91 4.41 -8.02
CA TRP A 67 2.95 5.34 -7.41
C TRP A 67 1.82 5.62 -8.39
N LEU A 68 0.60 5.21 -8.06
CA LEU A 68 -0.58 5.49 -8.87
C LEU A 68 -1.58 6.39 -8.14
N PRO A 69 -2.24 7.33 -8.85
CA PRO A 69 -3.52 7.89 -8.42
C PRO A 69 -4.53 6.78 -8.04
N MET A 70 -5.45 7.05 -7.12
CA MET A 70 -6.37 6.01 -6.62
C MET A 70 -7.27 5.40 -7.71
N ASP A 71 -7.72 6.20 -8.66
CA ASP A 71 -8.50 5.77 -9.81
C ASP A 71 -7.69 4.84 -10.73
N GLU A 72 -6.45 5.20 -11.04
CA GLU A 72 -5.53 4.35 -11.80
C GLU A 72 -5.19 3.05 -11.04
N ALA A 73 -4.94 3.15 -9.73
CA ALA A 73 -4.65 2.01 -8.87
C ALA A 73 -5.80 1.00 -8.86
N LEU A 74 -7.06 1.46 -8.79
CA LEU A 74 -8.23 0.60 -8.84
C LEU A 74 -8.39 -0.13 -10.18
N GLY A 75 -7.86 0.43 -11.26
CA GLY A 75 -7.79 -0.18 -12.59
C GLY A 75 -6.67 -1.22 -12.75
N ALA A 76 -5.69 -1.25 -11.84
CA ALA A 76 -4.57 -2.17 -11.92
C ALA A 76 -4.96 -3.63 -11.61
N ALA A 77 -4.08 -4.55 -12.00
CA ALA A 77 -4.20 -5.98 -11.71
C ALA A 77 -3.92 -6.26 -10.22
N LEU A 78 -4.88 -5.96 -9.36
CA LEU A 78 -4.81 -6.12 -7.90
C LEU A 78 -5.60 -7.35 -7.40
N PRO A 79 -5.12 -8.04 -6.35
CA PRO A 79 -5.93 -9.01 -5.62
C PRO A 79 -7.19 -8.37 -5.02
N THR A 80 -8.25 -9.17 -4.89
CA THR A 80 -9.52 -8.78 -4.26
C THR A 80 -9.35 -8.06 -2.90
N PRO A 81 -8.55 -8.54 -1.93
CA PRO A 81 -8.38 -7.83 -0.66
C PRO A 81 -7.79 -6.43 -0.83
N VAL A 82 -6.82 -6.25 -1.73
CA VAL A 82 -6.20 -4.94 -2.00
C VAL A 82 -7.22 -3.96 -2.59
N LYS A 83 -8.02 -4.40 -3.58
CA LYS A 83 -9.10 -3.58 -4.16
C LYS A 83 -10.11 -3.14 -3.09
N ARG A 84 -10.45 -4.01 -2.13
CA ARG A 84 -11.37 -3.68 -1.03
C ARG A 84 -10.80 -2.56 -0.15
N ILE A 85 -9.51 -2.60 0.17
CA ILE A 85 -8.83 -1.56 0.96
C ILE A 85 -8.89 -0.22 0.22
N LEU A 86 -8.50 -0.19 -1.06
CA LEU A 86 -8.46 1.06 -1.83
C LEU A 86 -9.85 1.69 -1.99
N ARG A 87 -10.89 0.88 -2.25
CA ARG A 87 -12.27 1.38 -2.35
C ARG A 87 -12.79 1.99 -1.05
N ALA A 88 -12.41 1.43 0.11
CA ALA A 88 -12.80 1.98 1.40
C ALA A 88 -12.15 3.35 1.68
N LEU A 89 -11.04 3.68 1.00
CA LEU A 89 -10.32 4.94 1.16
C LEU A 89 -10.77 6.06 0.22
N GLY A 90 -11.35 5.73 -0.94
CA GLY A 90 -11.67 6.67 -2.03
C GLY A 90 -12.74 7.74 -1.74
N GLY A 91 -13.13 7.93 -0.48
CA GLY A 91 -14.06 8.98 -0.02
C GLY A 91 -13.44 10.06 0.86
N SER A 92 -12.13 10.05 1.11
CA SER A 92 -11.47 11.03 2.01
C SER A 92 -10.83 12.20 1.25
N THR A 93 -11.04 13.42 1.75
CA THR A 93 -10.66 14.69 1.10
C THR A 93 -9.14 14.91 1.15
N GLY A 94 -8.45 14.72 0.02
CA GLY A 94 -7.00 14.98 -0.16
C GLY A 94 -6.45 14.32 -1.43
N ARG A 95 -5.22 14.66 -1.86
CA ARG A 95 -4.53 13.94 -2.94
C ARG A 95 -4.16 12.55 -2.41
N GLN A 96 -4.86 11.52 -2.89
CA GLN A 96 -4.63 10.13 -2.50
C GLN A 96 -3.85 9.40 -3.59
N GLN A 97 -2.85 8.63 -3.19
CA GLN A 97 -2.06 7.77 -4.06
C GLN A 97 -1.77 6.45 -3.37
N ALA A 98 -1.65 5.38 -4.14
CA ALA A 98 -1.22 4.08 -3.66
C ALA A 98 0.20 3.78 -4.15
N ALA A 99 1.08 3.41 -3.21
CA ALA A 99 2.32 2.73 -3.55
C ALA A 99 2.00 1.25 -3.81
N LEU A 100 2.20 0.79 -5.03
CA LEU A 100 2.00 -0.58 -5.43
C LEU A 100 3.34 -1.27 -5.68
N PHE A 101 3.42 -2.53 -5.26
CA PHE A 101 4.55 -3.42 -5.42
C PHE A 101 4.20 -4.53 -6.38
N GLN A 102 5.07 -4.82 -7.35
CA GLN A 102 4.90 -6.00 -8.19
C GLN A 102 5.42 -7.20 -7.41
N GLU A 103 4.57 -8.18 -7.14
CA GLU A 103 5.08 -9.48 -6.70
C GLU A 103 5.89 -10.06 -7.86
N THR A 104 7.22 -9.97 -7.76
CA THR A 104 8.10 -10.85 -8.52
C THR A 104 7.93 -12.23 -7.93
N VAL A 105 7.38 -13.16 -8.71
CA VAL A 105 7.57 -14.58 -8.46
C VAL A 105 9.08 -14.77 -8.45
N GLN A 106 9.66 -14.91 -7.26
CA GLN A 106 11.02 -15.39 -7.14
C GLN A 106 10.93 -16.83 -7.59
N ASP A 107 11.48 -17.12 -8.77
CA ASP A 107 11.65 -18.47 -9.28
C ASP A 107 12.19 -19.34 -8.14
N LEU A 108 11.42 -20.38 -7.79
CA LEU A 108 11.84 -21.46 -6.90
C LEU A 108 12.92 -22.31 -7.59
#